data_AF-A0A957CCU8-F1
#
_entry.id   AF-A0A957CCU8-F1
#
_cell.length_a   1.000
_cell.length_b   1.000
_cell.length_c   1.000
_cell.angle_alpha   90.00
_cell.angle_beta   90.00
_cell.angle_gamma   90.00
#
_symmetry.space_group_name_H-M   'P 1'
#
loop_
_entity.id
_entity.type
_entity.pdbx_description
1 polymer ?
#
loop_
_entity_poly.entity_id
_entity_poly.type
_entity_poly.pdbx_seq_one_letter_code
_entity_poly.pdbx_strand_id
1 'polypeptide(L)'
;MSDLSVLPYEAGGRWRFNWVLPALFQPRRAFSRIVEMDTAVWHTPILILVLTGLVRTLVQGGLKAAAAASGQISLPPGWEYYTPEQQAQFQQAMTATSGPVFTYVLPAIVAILGVYLGWLVLGWLLHLGLTLLGGRLSSQQVLNVTAWSLLPFALRDVV
;
A
#
# COMPACT_ATOMS: atom_id res chain seq x y z
N MET A 1 17.45 32.89 34.99
CA MET A 1 16.54 31.83 35.44
C MET A 1 15.54 31.63 34.32
N SER A 2 15.93 30.84 33.31
CA SER A 2 15.47 29.45 33.14
C SER A 2 14.02 29.38 32.66
N ASP A 3 13.82 29.77 31.40
CA ASP A 3 12.68 29.30 30.59
C ASP A 3 12.84 27.80 30.42
N LEU A 4 12.16 27.05 31.29
CA LEU A 4 11.90 25.64 31.09
C LEU A 4 10.92 25.52 29.92
N SER A 5 11.43 25.63 28.70
CA SER A 5 10.74 25.14 27.52
C SER A 5 10.51 23.65 27.75
N VAL A 6 9.32 23.33 28.25
CA VAL A 6 8.81 21.97 28.35
C VAL A 6 8.84 21.41 26.94
N LEU A 7 9.92 20.69 26.60
CA LEU A 7 9.91 19.85 25.41
C LEU A 7 8.75 18.88 25.64
N PRO A 8 7.68 18.92 24.83
CA PRO A 8 6.60 17.95 24.99
C PRO A 8 7.26 16.59 24.89
N TYR A 9 7.17 15.84 25.99
CA TYR A 9 7.52 14.43 26.01
C TYR A 9 6.58 13.75 25.02
N GLU A 10 7.03 13.55 23.78
CA GLU A 10 6.32 12.72 22.83
C GLU A 10 6.39 11.29 23.37
N ALA A 11 5.34 10.88 24.08
CA ALA A 11 5.19 9.53 24.59
C ALA A 11 5.58 8.54 23.49
N GLY A 12 6.48 7.63 23.84
CA GLY A 12 7.15 6.64 22.96
C GLY A 12 6.21 5.58 22.38
N GLY A 13 5.15 5.99 21.68
CA GLY A 13 4.23 5.09 21.00
C GLY A 13 4.77 4.60 19.66
N ARG A 14 4.45 3.35 19.31
CA ARG A 14 4.72 2.75 17.97
C ARG A 14 4.01 3.46 16.82
N TRP A 15 3.06 4.34 17.14
CA TRP A 15 2.20 5.08 16.20
C TRP A 15 2.60 6.56 16.15
N ARG A 16 2.76 7.11 14.94
CA ARG A 16 3.28 8.45 14.66
C ARG A 16 2.46 9.17 13.59
N PHE A 17 1.13 9.23 13.75
CA PHE A 17 0.23 9.89 12.79
C PHE A 17 0.55 11.38 12.59
N ASN A 18 1.11 12.04 13.61
CA ASN A 18 1.62 13.41 13.54
C ASN A 18 2.72 13.63 12.49
N TRP A 19 3.38 12.56 12.01
CA TRP A 19 4.45 12.66 11.01
C TRP A 19 3.98 12.53 9.57
N VAL A 20 2.72 12.17 9.31
CA VAL A 20 2.17 11.97 7.96
C VAL A 20 2.24 13.24 7.12
N LEU A 21 1.72 14.35 7.63
CA LEU A 21 1.76 15.63 6.91
C LEU A 21 3.21 16.14 6.72
N PRO A 22 4.07 16.16 7.75
CA PRO A 22 5.48 16.48 7.56
C PRO A 22 6.20 15.58 6.54
N ALA A 23 5.92 14.27 6.50
CA ALA A 23 6.57 13.37 5.56
C ALA A 23 6.23 13.69 4.10
N LEU A 24 5.01 14.13 3.83
CA LEU A 24 4.54 14.47 2.49
C LEU A 24 4.97 15.88 2.05
N PHE A 25 4.89 16.88 2.95
CA PHE A 25 5.08 18.28 2.59
C PHE A 25 6.40 18.89 3.09
N GLN A 26 7.05 18.27 4.06
CA GLN A 26 8.32 18.71 4.65
C GLN A 26 9.33 17.54 4.77
N PRO A 27 9.60 16.79 3.68
CA PRO A 27 10.29 15.51 3.74
C PRO A 27 11.66 15.63 4.42
N ARG A 28 12.45 16.66 4.12
CA ARG A 28 13.79 16.83 4.72
C ARG A 28 13.75 16.81 6.26
N ARG A 29 12.75 17.48 6.86
CA ARG A 29 12.57 17.55 8.32
C ARG A 29 11.98 16.27 8.89
N ALA A 30 11.07 15.64 8.18
CA ALA A 30 10.46 14.39 8.62
C ALA A 30 11.48 13.24 8.60
N PHE A 31 12.20 13.08 7.48
CA PHE A 31 13.15 11.99 7.30
C PHE A 31 14.39 12.11 8.18
N SER A 32 14.84 13.33 8.52
CA SER A 32 15.91 13.49 9.52
C SER A 32 15.52 12.88 10.87
N ARG A 33 14.27 13.11 11.31
CA ARG A 33 13.72 12.52 12.55
C ARG A 33 13.52 11.02 12.45
N ILE A 34 13.06 10.52 11.31
CA ILE A 34 12.79 9.08 11.11
C ILE A 34 14.10 8.28 11.15
N VAL A 35 15.18 8.81 10.57
CA VAL A 35 16.50 8.17 10.57
C VAL A 35 17.08 8.06 11.98
N GLU A 36 16.79 9.00 12.88
CA GLU A 36 17.23 8.96 14.27
C GLU A 36 16.52 7.88 15.12
N MET A 37 15.46 7.24 14.59
CA MET A 37 14.69 6.24 15.33
C MET A 37 15.28 4.83 15.18
N ASP A 38 15.85 4.31 16.27
CA ASP A 38 16.26 2.91 16.39
C ASP A 38 15.09 1.94 16.67
N THR A 39 13.91 2.48 16.95
CA THR A 39 12.69 1.69 17.19
C THR A 39 11.79 1.65 15.94
N ALA A 40 10.89 0.66 15.91
CA ALA A 40 9.96 0.49 14.79
C ALA A 40 8.86 1.56 14.76
N VAL A 41 8.97 2.49 13.80
CA VAL A 41 7.97 3.55 13.52
C VAL A 41 7.28 3.37 12.16
N TRP A 42 7.51 2.26 11.47
CA TRP A 42 6.90 1.92 10.17
C TRP A 42 5.40 1.57 10.25
N HIS A 43 4.86 1.28 11.43
CA HIS A 43 3.47 0.83 11.59
C HIS A 43 2.45 1.83 11.01
N THR A 44 2.70 3.12 11.21
CA THR A 44 1.79 4.18 10.76
C THR A 44 1.67 4.24 9.23
N PRO A 45 2.76 4.40 8.45
CA PRO A 45 2.65 4.43 7.00
C PRO A 45 2.17 3.09 6.43
N ILE A 46 2.55 1.95 7.01
CA ILE A 46 2.06 0.64 6.55
C ILE A 46 0.55 0.50 6.76
N LEU A 47 0.01 0.91 7.92
CA LEU A 47 -1.43 0.89 8.16
C LEU A 47 -2.15 1.79 7.15
N ILE A 48 -1.64 2.99 6.90
CA ILE A 48 -2.23 3.92 5.93
C ILE A 48 -2.27 3.29 4.54
N LEU A 49 -1.17 2.70 4.07
CA LEU A 49 -1.10 2.04 2.76
C LEU A 49 -2.04 0.83 2.65
N VAL A 50 -2.15 0.03 3.71
CA VAL A 50 -3.10 -1.08 3.76
C VAL A 50 -4.53 -0.55 3.67
N LEU A 51 -4.88 0.46 4.45
CA LEU A 51 -6.24 1.02 4.45
C LEU A 51 -6.60 1.64 3.10
N THR A 52 -5.72 2.45 2.50
CA THR A 52 -5.98 3.06 1.19
C THR A 52 -6.05 2.01 0.10
N GLY A 53 -5.16 1.01 0.12
CA GLY A 53 -5.20 -0.12 -0.80
C GLY A 53 -6.51 -0.93 -0.69
N LEU A 54 -6.97 -1.19 0.53
CA LEU A 54 -8.25 -1.87 0.76
C LEU A 54 -9.43 -1.05 0.24
N VAL A 55 -9.50 0.25 0.56
CA VAL A 55 -10.54 1.15 0.04
C VAL A 55 -10.54 1.13 -1.48
N ARG A 56 -9.38 1.23 -2.11
CA ARG A 56 -9.24 1.15 -3.58
C ARG A 56 -9.77 -0.18 -4.13
N THR A 57 -9.42 -1.31 -3.54
CA THR A 57 -9.91 -2.63 -3.99
C THR A 57 -11.43 -2.77 -3.83
N LEU A 58 -12.00 -2.20 -2.77
CA LEU A 58 -13.45 -2.19 -2.55
C LEU A 58 -14.16 -1.34 -3.60
N VAL A 59 -13.67 -0.12 -3.87
CA VAL A 59 -14.21 0.76 -4.90
C VAL A 59 -14.13 0.09 -6.28
N GLN A 60 -12.98 -0.49 -6.63
CA GLN A 60 -12.81 -1.19 -7.90
C GLN A 60 -13.71 -2.43 -8.00
N GLY A 61 -13.87 -3.19 -6.93
CA GLY A 61 -14.78 -4.34 -6.88
C GLY A 61 -16.23 -3.93 -7.09
N GLY A 62 -16.67 -2.86 -6.42
CA GLY A 62 -18.01 -2.30 -6.58
C GLY A 62 -18.28 -1.81 -7.99
N LEU A 63 -17.31 -1.10 -8.60
CA LEU A 63 -17.41 -0.67 -10.01
C LEU A 63 -17.50 -1.85 -10.97
N LYS A 64 -16.70 -2.90 -10.77
CA LYS A 64 -16.78 -4.14 -11.57
C LYS A 64 -18.14 -4.84 -11.42
N ALA A 65 -18.65 -4.95 -10.20
CA ALA A 65 -19.94 -5.55 -9.92
C ALA A 65 -21.10 -4.75 -10.56
N ALA A 66 -21.05 -3.41 -10.46
CA ALA A 66 -22.03 -2.54 -11.08
C ALA A 66 -22.01 -2.63 -12.62
N ALA A 67 -20.82 -2.65 -13.23
CA ALA A 67 -20.67 -2.81 -14.68
C ALA A 67 -21.28 -4.14 -15.16
N ALA A 68 -20.98 -5.24 -14.45
CA ALA A 68 -21.57 -6.54 -14.74
C ALA A 68 -23.11 -6.54 -14.63
N ALA A 69 -23.66 -5.90 -13.59
CA ALA A 69 -25.10 -5.80 -13.39
C ALA A 69 -25.80 -4.94 -14.47
N SER A 70 -25.12 -3.91 -14.99
CA SER A 70 -25.64 -3.08 -16.09
C SER A 70 -25.58 -3.75 -17.47
N GLY A 71 -25.14 -5.01 -17.56
CA GLY A 71 -25.00 -5.71 -18.83
C GLY A 71 -23.81 -5.25 -19.68
N GLN A 72 -22.88 -4.45 -19.11
CA GLN A 72 -21.61 -4.09 -19.73
C GLN A 72 -20.61 -5.24 -19.64
N ILE A 73 -21.03 -6.42 -20.08
CA ILE A 73 -20.15 -7.58 -20.19
C ILE A 73 -19.25 -7.30 -21.39
N SER A 74 -17.96 -7.02 -21.14
CA SER A 74 -16.98 -6.87 -22.20
C SER A 74 -16.77 -8.22 -22.86
N LEU A 75 -17.42 -8.44 -24.00
CA LEU A 75 -17.20 -9.63 -24.80
C LEU A 75 -15.77 -9.61 -25.36
N PRO A 76 -15.09 -10.77 -25.44
CA PRO A 76 -13.81 -10.89 -26.10
C PRO A 76 -13.85 -10.39 -27.55
N PRO A 77 -12.73 -9.84 -28.08
CA PRO A 77 -12.65 -9.50 -29.49
C PRO A 77 -12.97 -10.71 -30.39
N GLY A 78 -13.77 -10.50 -31.43
CA GLY A 78 -14.17 -11.54 -32.38
C GLY A 78 -15.15 -12.58 -31.80
N TRP A 79 -15.93 -12.21 -30.79
CA TRP A 79 -16.94 -13.06 -30.14
C TRP A 79 -17.88 -13.76 -31.14
N GLU A 80 -18.17 -13.10 -32.26
CA GLU A 80 -19.04 -13.61 -33.33
C GLU A 80 -18.48 -14.89 -33.99
N TYR A 81 -17.18 -15.13 -33.89
CA TYR A 81 -16.50 -16.30 -34.45
C TYR A 81 -16.29 -17.41 -33.42
N TYR A 82 -16.70 -17.24 -32.17
CA TYR A 82 -16.54 -18.25 -31.12
C TYR A 82 -17.56 -19.36 -31.34
N THR A 83 -17.13 -20.62 -31.21
CA THR A 83 -18.07 -21.75 -31.25
C THR A 83 -19.01 -21.73 -30.03
N PRO A 84 -20.20 -22.35 -30.09
CA PRO A 84 -21.11 -22.41 -28.95
C PRO A 84 -20.45 -22.95 -27.67
N GLU A 85 -19.53 -23.91 -27.80
CA GLU A 85 -18.78 -24.49 -26.68
C GLU A 85 -17.82 -23.47 -26.06
N GLN A 86 -17.12 -22.68 -26.88
CA GLN A 86 -16.23 -21.61 -26.41
C GLN A 86 -17.02 -20.50 -25.70
N GLN A 87 -18.18 -20.14 -26.24
CA GLN A 87 -19.07 -19.16 -25.62
C GLN A 87 -19.57 -19.65 -24.25
N ALA A 88 -19.96 -20.93 -24.15
CA ALA A 88 -20.39 -21.54 -22.90
C ALA A 88 -19.26 -21.59 -21.85
N GLN A 89 -18.04 -21.97 -22.24
CA GLN A 89 -16.88 -21.96 -21.35
C GLN A 89 -16.56 -20.56 -20.83
N PHE A 90 -16.64 -19.54 -21.69
CA PHE A 90 -16.43 -18.16 -21.29
C PHE A 90 -17.47 -17.69 -20.27
N GLN A 91 -18.75 -17.97 -20.50
CA GLN A 91 -19.83 -17.64 -19.55
C GLN A 91 -19.66 -18.38 -18.22
N GLN A 92 -19.22 -19.64 -18.26
CA GLN A 92 -18.91 -20.41 -17.06
C GLN A 92 -17.75 -19.80 -16.28
N ALA A 93 -16.67 -19.38 -16.94
CA ALA A 93 -15.53 -18.73 -16.31
C ALA A 93 -15.89 -17.37 -15.70
N MET A 94 -16.71 -16.58 -16.41
CA MET A 94 -17.25 -15.30 -15.92
C MET A 94 -18.09 -15.51 -14.65
N THR A 95 -18.93 -16.53 -14.63
CA THR A 95 -19.76 -16.87 -13.47
C THR A 95 -18.90 -17.38 -12.30
N ALA A 96 -17.87 -18.16 -12.57
CA ALA A 96 -16.96 -18.67 -11.56
C ALA A 96 -16.13 -17.56 -10.89
N THR A 97 -15.81 -16.48 -11.63
CA THR A 97 -14.97 -15.38 -11.17
C THR A 97 -15.74 -14.11 -10.78
N SER A 98 -17.07 -14.13 -10.83
CA SER A 98 -17.93 -13.00 -10.41
C SER A 98 -18.30 -13.03 -8.92
N GLY A 99 -17.90 -14.09 -8.19
CA GLY A 99 -18.21 -14.24 -6.78
C GLY A 99 -17.45 -13.26 -5.87
N PRO A 100 -17.95 -12.98 -4.64
CA PRO A 100 -17.34 -12.02 -3.71
C PRO A 100 -15.87 -12.29 -3.37
N VAL A 101 -15.46 -13.56 -3.41
CA VAL A 101 -14.07 -13.96 -3.16
C VAL A 101 -13.13 -13.39 -4.23
N PHE A 102 -13.49 -13.49 -5.51
CA PHE A 102 -12.68 -12.98 -6.62
C PHE A 102 -12.79 -11.46 -6.77
N THR A 103 -13.96 -10.89 -6.44
CA THR A 103 -14.19 -9.45 -6.57
C THR A 103 -13.57 -8.65 -5.42
N TYR A 104 -13.55 -9.18 -4.20
CA TYR A 104 -13.16 -8.43 -3.00
C TYR A 104 -12.06 -9.10 -2.19
N VAL A 105 -12.21 -10.38 -1.83
CA VAL A 105 -11.32 -11.04 -0.86
C VAL A 105 -9.91 -11.23 -1.42
N LEU A 106 -9.79 -11.81 -2.62
CA LEU A 106 -8.49 -12.04 -3.24
C LEU A 106 -7.76 -10.72 -3.56
N PRO A 107 -8.40 -9.70 -4.17
CA PRO A 107 -7.77 -8.39 -4.34
C PRO A 107 -7.31 -7.76 -3.02
N ALA A 108 -8.10 -7.87 -1.95
CA ALA A 108 -7.73 -7.36 -0.63
C ALA A 108 -6.47 -8.06 -0.08
N ILE A 109 -6.40 -9.39 -0.17
CA ILE A 109 -5.23 -10.18 0.24
C ILE A 109 -4.00 -9.75 -0.58
N VAL A 110 -4.14 -9.65 -1.90
CA VAL A 110 -3.07 -9.22 -2.80
C VAL A 110 -2.60 -7.80 -2.47
N ALA A 111 -3.51 -6.88 -2.16
CA ALA A 111 -3.16 -5.52 -1.78
C ALA A 111 -2.35 -5.49 -0.47
N ILE A 112 -2.81 -6.20 0.56
CA ILE A 112 -2.10 -6.30 1.85
C ILE A 112 -0.71 -6.90 1.65
N LEU A 113 -0.62 -8.08 1.01
CA LEU A 113 0.64 -8.75 0.75
C LEU A 113 1.58 -7.88 -0.11
N GLY A 114 1.04 -7.19 -1.12
CA GLY A 114 1.79 -6.28 -1.96
C GLY A 114 2.45 -5.15 -1.17
N VAL A 115 1.75 -4.56 -0.19
CA VAL A 115 2.33 -3.52 0.70
C VAL A 115 3.48 -4.09 1.52
N TYR A 116 3.27 -5.22 2.20
CA TYR A 116 4.31 -5.82 3.05
C TYR A 116 5.52 -6.29 2.25
N LEU A 117 5.29 -7.02 1.14
CA LEU A 117 6.36 -7.52 0.29
C LEU A 117 7.11 -6.37 -0.38
N GLY A 118 6.40 -5.38 -0.92
CA GLY A 118 7.03 -4.20 -1.55
C GLY A 118 7.90 -3.43 -0.56
N TRP A 119 7.39 -3.18 0.65
CA TRP A 119 8.14 -2.52 1.71
C TRP A 119 9.38 -3.30 2.14
N LEU A 120 9.25 -4.60 2.39
CA LEU A 120 10.35 -5.44 2.83
C LEU A 120 11.41 -5.59 1.74
N VAL A 121 11.01 -5.90 0.51
CA VAL A 121 11.94 -6.05 -0.62
C VAL A 121 12.69 -4.75 -0.86
N LEU A 122 11.99 -3.61 -0.94
CA LEU A 122 12.64 -2.31 -1.15
C LEU A 122 13.55 -1.93 0.02
N GLY A 123 13.11 -2.17 1.26
CA GLY A 123 13.89 -1.90 2.46
C GLY A 123 15.16 -2.74 2.53
N TRP A 124 15.08 -4.03 2.20
CA TRP A 124 16.23 -4.91 2.13
C TRP A 124 17.20 -4.53 1.01
N LEU A 125 16.69 -4.25 -0.19
CA LEU A 125 17.53 -3.78 -1.29
C LEU A 125 18.25 -2.47 -0.94
N LEU A 126 17.54 -1.52 -0.32
CA LEU A 126 18.12 -0.27 0.15
C LEU A 126 19.18 -0.53 1.24
N HIS A 127 18.90 -1.41 2.19
CA HIS A 127 19.84 -1.75 3.26
C HIS A 127 21.10 -2.38 2.68
N LEU A 128 20.97 -3.36 1.78
CA LEU A 128 22.09 -3.99 1.10
C LEU A 128 22.91 -2.97 0.31
N GLY A 129 22.25 -2.12 -0.48
CA GLY A 129 22.92 -1.03 -1.22
C GLY A 129 23.71 -0.12 -0.29
N LEU A 130 23.11 0.33 0.82
CA LEU A 130 23.79 1.14 1.83
C LEU A 130 24.97 0.40 2.45
N THR A 131 24.83 -0.88 2.82
CA THR A 131 25.94 -1.64 3.41
C THR A 131 27.12 -1.80 2.44
N LEU A 132 26.86 -2.02 1.15
CA LEU A 132 27.90 -2.09 0.11
C LEU A 132 28.60 -0.74 -0.10
N LEU A 133 27.89 0.37 0.10
CA LEU A 133 28.41 1.74 0.04
C LEU A 133 29.05 2.21 1.36
N GLY A 134 29.11 1.37 2.39
CA GLY A 134 29.67 1.72 3.71
C GLY A 134 28.74 2.54 4.61
N GLY A 135 27.43 2.52 4.35
CA GLY A 135 26.39 3.15 5.15
C GLY A 135 26.28 2.55 6.56
N ARG A 136 25.96 3.41 7.53
CA ARG A 136 25.91 3.05 8.97
C ARG A 136 24.50 2.89 9.53
N LEU A 137 23.47 2.95 8.67
CA LEU A 137 22.08 2.81 9.10
C LEU A 137 21.78 1.35 9.46
N SER A 138 21.17 1.14 10.62
CA SER A 138 20.64 -0.15 11.03
C SER A 138 19.52 -0.60 10.09
N SER A 139 19.28 -1.92 10.01
CA SER A 139 18.18 -2.45 9.20
C SER A 139 16.82 -1.85 9.61
N GLN A 140 16.64 -1.56 10.91
CA GLN A 140 15.43 -0.94 11.43
C GLN A 140 15.24 0.50 10.95
N GLN A 141 16.31 1.31 10.95
CA GLN A 141 16.28 2.68 10.41
C GLN A 141 15.95 2.68 8.92
N VAL A 142 16.56 1.76 8.16
CA VAL A 142 16.27 1.62 6.73
C VAL A 142 14.81 1.23 6.49
N LEU A 143 14.29 0.23 7.22
CA LEU A 143 12.89 -0.18 7.10
C LEU A 143 11.91 0.95 7.47
N ASN A 144 12.23 1.75 8.48
CA ASN A 144 11.45 2.93 8.84
C ASN A 144 11.43 3.94 7.67
N VAL A 145 12.60 4.34 7.18
CA VAL A 145 12.73 5.28 6.06
C VAL A 145 11.96 4.78 4.85
N THR A 146 12.11 3.51 4.49
CA THR A 146 11.41 2.92 3.35
C THR A 146 9.90 3.01 3.54
N ALA A 147 9.35 2.62 4.69
CA ALA A 147 7.91 2.67 4.92
C ALA A 147 7.35 4.09 4.77
N TRP A 148 8.02 5.08 5.37
CA TRP A 148 7.60 6.49 5.28
C TRP A 148 7.75 7.07 3.87
N SER A 149 8.71 6.59 3.09
CA SER A 149 8.91 6.98 1.68
C SER A 149 7.82 6.46 0.75
N LEU A 150 7.07 5.43 1.16
CA LEU A 150 5.96 4.86 0.39
C LEU A 150 4.65 5.65 0.54
N LEU A 151 4.54 6.62 1.46
CA LEU A 151 3.30 7.38 1.67
C LEU A 151 2.70 8.04 0.40
N PRO A 152 3.46 8.52 -0.59
CA PRO A 152 2.88 9.03 -1.83
C PRO A 152 2.00 8.00 -2.58
N PHE A 153 2.23 6.70 -2.42
CA PHE A 153 1.35 5.67 -3.00
C PHE A 153 -0.04 5.68 -2.37
N ALA A 154 -0.15 6.02 -1.09
CA ALA A 154 -1.43 6.15 -0.42
C ALA A 154 -2.24 7.32 -0.97
N LEU A 155 -1.59 8.44 -1.32
CA LEU A 155 -2.24 9.56 -2.01
C LEU A 155 -2.71 9.17 -3.41
N ARG A 156 -1.88 8.44 -4.15
CA ARG A 156 -2.23 7.92 -5.49
C ARG A 156 -3.46 7.01 -5.44
N ASP A 157 -3.64 6.23 -4.39
CA ASP A 157 -4.80 5.34 -4.28
C ASP A 157 -6.14 6.08 -4.10
N VAL A 158 -6.10 7.35 -3.72
CA VAL A 158 -7.29 8.19 -3.43
C VAL A 158 -7.67 9.12 -4.59
N VAL A 159 -6.78 9.33 -5.57
CA VAL A 159 -6.98 10.18 -6.76
C VAL A 159 -7.33 9.34 -7.97
#